data_AF-A0A7U2QX22-F1
#
_entry.id   AF-A0A7U2QX22-F1
#
_cell.length_a   1.000
_cell.length_b   1.000
_cell.length_c   1.000
_cell.angle_alpha   90.00
_cell.angle_beta   90.00
_cell.angle_gamma   90.00
#
_symmetry.space_group_name_H-M   'P 1'
#
loop_
_entity.id
_entity.type
_entity.pdbx_description
1 polymer ?
#
loop_
_entity_poly.entity_id
_entity_poly.type
_entity_poly.pdbx_seq_one_letter_code
_entity_poly.pdbx_strand_id
1 'polypeptide(L)'
;MTRPNPTDQGHPLDLYKSDDVVVEAYTDLQTVITFIKEYFESFLSGDEQYMAITQVSDDNLLEFNKWRACTRPRTFLVRTFPNHNTLVIKFKSPLCEQVSEAMYQRFYIRKYQQHHGLTSDILSHAGPTIYTLQNGLQLEAEQAYIPLASRAPDNYPSLVMEFGDMASIGALRVDAQLWLENTSGRTKFVLVVAFDIEKIVFECWEYRDGEVECIHEVSVDYQSGRVRHAPLMIPLASILDEMPDLPGITEDATIAFSDEDLVSLMRETVYSEAS
;
A
#
# COMPACT_ATOMS: atom_id res chain seq x y z
N MET A 1 -12.48 -7.94 -22.50
CA MET A 1 -13.52 -8.31 -21.52
C MET A 1 -13.80 -7.09 -20.66
N THR A 2 -15.06 -6.76 -20.43
CA THR A 2 -15.48 -5.63 -19.58
C THR A 2 -15.27 -6.00 -18.12
N ARG A 3 -14.49 -5.20 -17.38
CA ARG A 3 -14.31 -5.36 -15.93
C ARG A 3 -15.68 -5.36 -15.21
N PRO A 4 -15.82 -6.10 -14.10
CA PRO A 4 -17.08 -6.14 -13.35
C PRO A 4 -17.53 -4.73 -12.94
N ASN A 5 -18.85 -4.58 -12.80
CA ASN A 5 -19.49 -3.30 -12.52
C ASN A 5 -19.05 -2.81 -11.12
N PRO A 6 -18.47 -1.60 -10.97
CA PRO A 6 -17.83 -1.14 -9.72
C PRO A 6 -18.78 -0.90 -8.53
N THR A 7 -20.06 -1.28 -8.65
CA THR A 7 -21.14 -0.97 -7.71
C THR A 7 -21.37 -2.03 -6.63
N ASP A 8 -20.82 -3.24 -6.76
CA ASP A 8 -21.04 -4.34 -5.81
C ASP A 8 -19.71 -4.67 -5.10
N GLN A 9 -19.27 -3.77 -4.24
CA GLN A 9 -18.22 -4.09 -3.29
C GLN A 9 -18.82 -4.93 -2.16
N GLY A 10 -18.18 -6.05 -1.84
CA GLY A 10 -18.52 -6.81 -0.64
C GLY A 10 -18.45 -5.93 0.61
N HIS A 11 -19.21 -6.28 1.64
CA HIS A 11 -19.17 -5.54 2.90
C HIS A 11 -17.72 -5.51 3.42
N PRO A 12 -17.18 -4.39 3.92
CA PRO A 12 -15.79 -4.30 4.35
C PRO A 12 -15.41 -5.38 5.37
N LEU A 13 -16.32 -5.75 6.27
CA LEU A 13 -16.08 -6.84 7.25
C LEU A 13 -16.10 -8.26 6.65
N ASP A 14 -16.60 -8.43 5.43
CA ASP A 14 -16.49 -9.69 4.68
C ASP A 14 -15.16 -9.73 3.90
N LEU A 15 -14.68 -8.55 3.46
CA LEU A 15 -13.41 -8.39 2.75
C LEU A 15 -12.22 -8.55 3.69
N TYR A 16 -12.19 -7.72 4.74
CA TYR A 16 -11.26 -7.87 5.85
C TYR A 16 -11.88 -8.84 6.85
N LYS A 17 -11.46 -10.11 6.83
CA LYS A 17 -12.03 -11.16 7.66
C LYS A 17 -12.11 -10.70 9.12
N SER A 18 -13.23 -11.00 9.78
CA SER A 18 -13.52 -10.55 11.15
C SER A 18 -12.48 -10.96 12.20
N ASP A 19 -11.71 -12.02 11.92
CA ASP A 19 -10.68 -12.52 12.83
C ASP A 19 -9.39 -11.68 12.75
N ASP A 20 -9.22 -10.90 11.67
CA ASP A 20 -8.03 -10.07 11.40
C ASP A 20 -8.28 -8.58 11.74
N VAL A 21 -9.49 -8.22 12.19
CA VAL A 21 -9.90 -6.82 12.39
C VAL A 21 -10.79 -6.66 13.62
N VAL A 22 -10.37 -5.81 14.56
CA VAL A 22 -11.24 -5.41 15.69
C VAL A 22 -12.30 -4.42 15.21
N VAL A 23 -13.56 -4.69 15.56
CA VAL A 23 -14.72 -3.90 15.11
C VAL A 23 -15.30 -3.10 16.27
N GLU A 24 -15.39 -1.78 16.08
CA GLU A 24 -16.05 -0.86 17.01
C GLU A 24 -17.16 -0.05 16.32
N ALA A 25 -18.07 0.51 17.11
CA ALA A 25 -19.10 1.42 16.62
C ALA A 25 -18.71 2.88 16.89
N TYR A 26 -18.98 3.77 15.94
CA TYR A 26 -18.75 5.20 16.12
C TYR A 26 -19.78 5.78 17.12
N THR A 27 -19.30 6.28 18.26
CA THR A 27 -20.14 6.97 19.24
C THR A 27 -20.04 8.48 19.08
N ASP A 28 -18.83 9.01 19.30
CA ASP A 28 -18.47 10.42 19.22
C ASP A 28 -16.98 10.53 18.93
N LEU A 29 -16.55 11.69 18.40
CA LEU A 29 -15.19 11.89 17.96
C LEU A 29 -14.15 11.70 19.08
N GLN A 30 -14.45 12.12 20.31
CA GLN A 30 -13.48 12.06 21.41
C GLN A 30 -13.24 10.62 21.84
N THR A 31 -14.29 9.82 21.94
CA THR A 31 -14.21 8.37 22.24
C THR A 31 -13.46 7.63 21.14
N VAL A 32 -13.76 7.91 19.87
CA VAL A 32 -13.06 7.32 18.72
C VAL A 32 -11.57 7.65 18.72
N ILE A 33 -11.19 8.91 19.01
CA ILE A 33 -9.77 9.29 19.11
C ILE A 33 -9.07 8.57 20.26
N THR A 34 -9.71 8.45 21.43
CA THR A 34 -9.15 7.72 22.56
C THR A 34 -8.94 6.26 22.19
N PHE A 35 -9.94 5.63 21.57
CA PHE A 35 -9.86 4.24 21.15
C PHE A 35 -8.75 4.02 20.12
N ILE A 36 -8.63 4.86 19.09
CA ILE A 36 -7.55 4.77 18.09
C ILE A 36 -6.18 4.84 18.76
N LYS A 37 -6.01 5.68 19.79
CA LYS A 37 -4.73 5.79 20.52
C LYS A 37 -4.45 4.56 21.36
N GLU A 38 -5.43 4.08 22.13
CA GLU A 38 -5.28 2.87 22.95
C GLU A 38 -5.00 1.65 22.07
N TYR A 39 -5.74 1.52 20.97
CA TYR A 39 -5.55 0.44 20.01
C TYR A 39 -4.17 0.51 19.33
N PHE A 40 -3.66 1.71 19.03
CA PHE A 40 -2.31 1.86 18.52
C PHE A 40 -1.25 1.31 19.48
N GLU A 41 -1.37 1.57 20.79
CA GLU A 41 -0.45 1.00 21.79
C GLU A 41 -0.57 -0.53 21.90
N SER A 42 -1.78 -1.07 21.78
CA SER A 42 -2.01 -2.51 21.71
C SER A 42 -1.37 -3.13 20.47
N PHE A 43 -1.55 -2.53 19.30
CA PHE A 43 -0.89 -2.94 18.06
C PHE A 43 0.63 -2.95 18.19
N LEU A 44 1.23 -1.90 18.78
CA LEU A 44 2.68 -1.87 19.04
C LEU A 44 3.14 -2.97 20.01
N SER A 45 2.23 -3.56 20.78
CA SER A 45 2.49 -4.67 21.69
C SER A 45 2.24 -6.05 21.06
N GLY A 46 1.81 -6.10 19.79
CA GLY A 46 1.62 -7.33 19.03
C GLY A 46 0.17 -7.70 18.69
N ASP A 47 -0.81 -6.83 18.96
CA ASP A 47 -2.19 -7.00 18.49
C ASP A 47 -2.35 -6.66 17.00
N GLU A 48 -3.55 -6.86 16.44
CA GLU A 48 -3.82 -6.72 15.01
C GLU A 48 -3.57 -5.32 14.44
N GLN A 49 -3.00 -5.25 13.23
CA GLN A 49 -2.68 -3.99 12.54
C GLN A 49 -3.92 -3.22 12.05
N TYR A 50 -5.04 -3.91 11.87
CA TYR A 50 -6.27 -3.34 11.28
C TYR A 50 -7.39 -3.27 12.32
N MET A 51 -8.15 -2.18 12.27
CA MET A 51 -9.41 -2.06 12.98
C MET A 51 -10.50 -1.48 12.06
N ALA A 52 -11.77 -1.76 12.36
CA ALA A 52 -12.92 -1.19 11.69
C ALA A 52 -13.77 -0.36 12.65
N ILE A 53 -14.24 0.78 12.19
CA ILE A 53 -15.22 1.62 12.88
C ILE A 53 -16.48 1.66 12.03
N THR A 54 -17.58 1.16 12.56
CA THR A 54 -18.89 1.06 11.90
C THR A 54 -19.83 2.17 12.37
N GLN A 55 -21.01 2.27 11.73
CA GLN A 55 -22.03 3.28 12.08
C GLN A 55 -21.54 4.73 11.94
N VAL A 56 -20.61 4.96 11.01
CA VAL A 56 -20.05 6.28 10.73
C VAL A 56 -21.02 7.03 9.82
N SER A 57 -21.72 8.04 10.35
CA SER A 57 -22.54 8.95 9.56
C SER A 57 -21.67 9.93 8.74
N ASP A 58 -22.26 10.61 7.76
CA ASP A 58 -21.57 11.66 6.99
C ASP A 58 -21.05 12.79 7.87
N ASP A 59 -21.81 13.19 8.89
CA ASP A 59 -21.40 14.22 9.86
C ASP A 59 -20.21 13.73 10.71
N ASN A 60 -20.26 12.49 11.18
CA ASN A 60 -19.16 11.85 11.92
C ASN A 60 -17.88 11.79 11.08
N LEU A 61 -18.01 11.41 9.80
CA LEU A 61 -16.90 11.34 8.85
C LEU A 61 -16.29 12.73 8.60
N LEU A 62 -17.13 13.75 8.44
CA LEU A 62 -16.68 15.13 8.27
C LEU A 62 -15.90 15.63 9.48
N GLU A 63 -16.38 15.38 10.70
CA GLU A 63 -15.68 15.75 11.93
C GLU A 63 -14.36 15.00 12.10
N PHE A 64 -14.36 13.69 11.83
CA PHE A 64 -13.15 12.86 11.84
C PHE A 64 -12.10 13.37 10.85
N ASN A 65 -12.50 13.69 9.62
CA ASN A 65 -11.60 14.23 8.60
C ASN A 65 -11.06 15.62 8.96
N LYS A 66 -11.87 16.50 9.58
CA LYS A 66 -11.39 17.78 10.11
C LYS A 66 -10.32 17.59 11.18
N TRP A 67 -10.52 16.65 12.11
CA TRP A 67 -9.52 16.31 13.12
C TRP A 67 -8.23 15.79 12.48
N ARG A 68 -8.31 14.86 11.51
CA ARG A 68 -7.15 14.35 10.79
C ARG A 68 -6.40 15.45 10.04
N ALA A 69 -7.09 16.37 9.38
CA ALA A 69 -6.47 17.48 8.66
C ALA A 69 -5.69 18.42 9.59
N CYS A 70 -6.20 18.65 10.80
CA CYS A 70 -5.56 19.50 11.81
C CYS A 70 -4.38 18.82 12.53
N THR A 71 -4.46 17.51 12.76
CA THR A 71 -3.46 16.78 13.56
C THR A 71 -2.43 16.03 12.73
N ARG A 72 -2.75 15.74 11.46
CA ARG A 72 -1.91 15.02 10.49
C ARG A 72 -1.26 13.77 11.09
N PRO A 73 -2.04 12.83 11.65
CA PRO A 73 -1.50 11.64 12.26
C PRO A 73 -0.75 10.83 11.20
N ARG A 74 0.49 10.42 11.52
CA ARG A 74 1.35 9.61 10.64
C ARG A 74 1.33 8.12 10.97
N THR A 75 0.64 7.75 12.03
CA THR A 75 0.64 6.41 12.63
C THR A 75 -0.43 5.49 12.06
N PHE A 76 -1.31 5.99 11.18
CA PHE A 76 -2.31 5.17 10.53
C PHE A 76 -2.78 5.75 9.19
N LEU A 77 -3.33 4.87 8.36
CA LEU A 77 -4.01 5.17 7.10
C LEU A 77 -5.48 4.77 7.21
N VAL A 78 -6.35 5.40 6.44
CA VAL A 78 -7.80 5.14 6.51
C VAL A 78 -8.34 4.72 5.15
N ARG A 79 -9.22 3.72 5.17
CA ARG A 79 -10.08 3.34 4.04
C ARG A 79 -11.52 3.66 4.42
N THR A 80 -12.21 4.45 3.59
CA THR A 80 -13.58 4.88 3.86
C THR A 80 -14.53 4.16 2.92
N PHE A 81 -15.46 3.38 3.49
CA PHE A 81 -16.52 2.68 2.77
C PHE A 81 -17.85 3.40 3.02
N PRO A 82 -18.17 4.48 2.27
CA PRO A 82 -19.33 5.32 2.56
C PRO A 82 -20.65 4.56 2.42
N ASN A 83 -20.75 3.65 1.44
CA ASN A 83 -21.97 2.84 1.24
C ASN A 83 -22.24 1.85 2.39
N HIS A 84 -21.25 1.63 3.27
CA HIS A 84 -21.33 0.73 4.41
C HIS A 84 -21.18 1.46 5.76
N ASN A 85 -21.14 2.80 5.77
CA ASN A 85 -20.92 3.61 6.98
C ASN A 85 -19.74 3.08 7.83
N THR A 86 -18.66 2.68 7.16
CA THR A 86 -17.53 1.98 7.80
C THR A 86 -16.21 2.62 7.41
N LEU A 87 -15.35 2.79 8.41
CA LEU A 87 -13.93 3.11 8.25
C LEU A 87 -13.11 1.86 8.57
N VAL A 88 -12.09 1.58 7.78
CA VAL A 88 -11.04 0.62 8.13
C VAL A 88 -9.76 1.41 8.33
N ILE A 89 -9.15 1.26 9.51
CA ILE A 89 -7.93 1.95 9.92
C ILE A 89 -6.80 0.93 9.94
N LYS A 90 -5.72 1.24 9.23
CA LYS A 90 -4.48 0.47 9.19
C LYS A 90 -3.40 1.21 9.97
N PHE A 91 -2.91 0.63 11.05
CA PHE A 91 -1.85 1.23 11.86
C PHE A 91 -0.45 0.97 11.29
N LYS A 92 0.49 1.85 11.63
CA LYS A 92 1.87 1.81 11.14
C LYS A 92 2.84 1.71 12.30
N SER A 93 3.61 0.63 12.34
CA SER A 93 4.72 0.48 13.28
C SER A 93 5.91 1.36 12.86
N PRO A 94 6.82 1.71 13.78
CA PRO A 94 8.09 2.36 13.42
C PRO A 94 8.89 1.57 12.36
N LEU A 95 8.86 0.23 12.45
CA LEU A 95 9.48 -0.64 11.45
C LEU A 95 8.83 -0.47 10.07
N CYS A 96 7.50 -0.31 10.00
CA CYS A 96 6.79 -0.03 8.75
C CYS A 96 7.24 1.28 8.10
N GLU A 97 7.46 2.34 8.89
CA GLU A 97 7.99 3.61 8.36
C GLU A 97 9.42 3.45 7.85
N GLN A 98 10.27 2.70 8.56
CA GLN A 98 11.65 2.42 8.14
C GLN A 98 11.70 1.60 6.83
N VAL A 99 10.91 0.53 6.72
CA VAL A 99 10.84 -0.31 5.53
C VAL A 99 10.27 0.46 4.34
N SER A 100 9.23 1.26 4.56
CA SER A 100 8.66 2.16 3.56
C SER A 100 9.74 3.11 3.02
N GLU A 101 10.40 3.88 3.89
CA GLU A 101 11.44 4.83 3.47
C GLU A 101 12.62 4.13 2.77
N ALA A 102 13.08 2.99 3.27
CA ALA A 102 14.15 2.24 2.63
C ALA A 102 13.75 1.75 1.22
N MET A 103 12.51 1.31 1.04
CA MET A 103 11.98 0.94 -0.27
C MET A 103 11.93 2.16 -1.20
N TYR A 104 11.46 3.32 -0.72
CA TYR A 104 11.46 4.56 -1.50
C TYR A 104 12.88 4.92 -1.99
N GLN A 105 13.88 4.87 -1.11
CA GLN A 105 15.26 5.16 -1.47
C GLN A 105 15.81 4.16 -2.52
N ARG A 106 15.52 2.87 -2.38
CA ARG A 106 16.07 1.87 -3.32
C ARG A 106 15.34 1.84 -4.65
N PHE A 107 14.01 1.80 -4.61
CA PHE A 107 13.17 1.78 -5.79
C PHE A 107 13.29 3.09 -6.55
N TYR A 108 12.89 4.20 -5.92
CA TYR A 108 12.64 5.43 -6.64
C TYR A 108 13.93 6.22 -6.88
N ILE A 109 14.76 6.41 -5.85
CA ILE A 109 15.99 7.20 -5.99
C ILE A 109 17.09 6.42 -6.72
N ARG A 110 17.44 5.22 -6.24
CA ARG A 110 18.61 4.50 -6.76
C ARG A 110 18.31 3.78 -8.07
N LYS A 111 17.27 2.95 -8.14
CA LYS A 111 17.01 2.16 -9.35
C LYS A 111 16.28 2.97 -10.42
N TYR A 112 15.15 3.57 -10.10
CA TYR A 112 14.36 4.31 -11.09
C TYR A 112 15.09 5.57 -11.59
N GLN A 113 15.49 6.49 -10.71
CA GLN A 113 16.13 7.74 -11.12
C GLN A 113 17.60 7.57 -11.53
N GLN A 114 18.45 7.04 -10.64
CA GLN A 114 19.89 7.04 -10.88
C GLN A 114 20.34 5.96 -11.88
N HIS A 115 19.77 4.76 -11.83
CA HIS A 115 20.19 3.66 -12.70
C HIS A 115 19.55 3.74 -14.09
N HIS A 116 18.24 3.99 -14.18
CA HIS A 116 17.55 4.10 -15.46
C HIS A 116 17.51 5.53 -16.04
N GLY A 117 17.94 6.54 -15.29
CA GLY A 117 17.91 7.94 -15.74
C GLY A 117 16.49 8.51 -15.87
N LEU A 118 15.50 7.87 -15.25
CA LEU A 118 14.09 8.25 -15.37
C LEU A 118 13.76 9.37 -14.38
N THR A 119 13.24 10.49 -14.87
CA THR A 119 12.98 11.65 -14.02
C THR A 119 11.63 11.57 -13.30
N SER A 120 11.46 12.40 -12.26
CA SER A 120 10.18 12.55 -11.54
C SER A 120 9.04 13.05 -12.42
N ASP A 121 9.35 13.71 -13.54
CA ASP A 121 8.35 14.18 -14.50
C ASP A 121 7.76 13.04 -15.34
N ILE A 122 8.41 11.87 -15.36
CA ILE A 122 7.88 10.66 -16.02
C ILE A 122 6.99 9.89 -15.06
N LEU A 123 7.49 9.57 -13.86
CA LEU A 123 6.78 8.90 -12.78
C LEU A 123 7.12 9.66 -11.51
N SER A 124 6.11 10.23 -10.86
CA SER A 124 6.28 11.03 -9.66
C SER A 124 5.80 10.27 -8.43
N HIS A 125 6.59 10.31 -7.36
CA HIS A 125 6.16 9.85 -6.05
C HIS A 125 5.20 10.86 -5.41
N ALA A 126 3.95 10.44 -5.19
CA ALA A 126 2.90 11.26 -4.59
C ALA A 126 2.88 11.17 -3.05
N GLY A 127 3.62 10.23 -2.45
CA GLY A 127 3.61 9.98 -1.00
C GLY A 127 2.21 9.63 -0.47
N PRO A 128 1.96 9.83 0.84
CA PRO A 128 0.66 9.55 1.45
C PRO A 128 -0.43 10.47 0.88
N THR A 129 -1.35 9.88 0.11
CA THR A 129 -2.42 10.60 -0.59
C THR A 129 -3.73 9.82 -0.50
N ILE A 130 -4.83 10.55 -0.30
CA ILE A 130 -6.19 10.02 -0.29
C ILE A 130 -6.77 10.10 -1.70
N TYR A 131 -7.27 8.98 -2.22
CA TYR A 131 -7.90 8.87 -3.53
C TYR A 131 -9.36 8.48 -3.36
N THR A 132 -10.26 9.27 -3.95
CA THR A 132 -11.69 8.91 -4.02
C THR A 132 -11.95 8.14 -5.31
N LEU A 133 -12.42 6.91 -5.18
CA LEU A 133 -12.70 5.99 -6.27
C LEU A 133 -14.11 6.20 -6.82
N GLN A 134 -14.41 5.61 -7.97
CA GLN A 134 -15.66 5.87 -8.70
C GLN A 134 -16.93 5.52 -7.92
N ASN A 135 -16.86 4.55 -7.02
CA ASN A 135 -17.97 4.11 -6.17
C ASN A 135 -18.02 4.81 -4.79
N GLY A 136 -17.19 5.84 -4.59
CA GLY A 136 -17.09 6.60 -3.35
C GLY A 136 -16.11 6.02 -2.33
N LEU A 137 -15.59 4.80 -2.54
CA LEU A 137 -14.52 4.26 -1.70
C LEU A 137 -13.35 5.24 -1.68
N GLN A 138 -12.86 5.57 -0.49
CA GLN A 138 -11.63 6.36 -0.35
C GLN A 138 -10.52 5.47 0.15
N LEU A 139 -9.39 5.46 -0.56
CA LEU A 139 -8.19 4.73 -0.16
C LEU A 139 -7.05 5.71 0.08
N GLU A 140 -6.26 5.43 1.10
CA GLU A 140 -5.06 6.19 1.44
C GLU A 140 -3.84 5.29 1.25
N ALA A 141 -3.01 5.64 0.27
CA ALA A 141 -1.80 4.90 -0.04
C ALA A 141 -0.66 5.31 0.89
N GLU A 142 0.23 4.38 1.23
CA GLU A 142 1.50 4.70 1.90
C GLU A 142 2.49 5.31 0.91
N GLN A 143 2.72 4.61 -0.21
CA GLN A 143 3.46 5.13 -1.35
C GLN A 143 2.66 4.93 -2.63
N ALA A 144 2.50 6.01 -3.38
CA ALA A 144 1.82 6.03 -4.66
C ALA A 144 2.70 6.71 -5.70
N TYR A 145 2.64 6.19 -6.93
CA TYR A 145 3.44 6.69 -8.05
C TYR A 145 2.55 6.99 -9.25
N ILE A 146 2.63 8.21 -9.78
CA ILE A 146 1.76 8.72 -10.83
C ILE A 146 2.59 9.03 -12.09
N PRO A 147 2.24 8.49 -13.27
CA PRO A 147 2.98 8.75 -14.49
C PRO A 147 2.64 10.14 -15.05
N LEU A 148 3.33 11.18 -14.58
CA LEU A 148 3.04 12.58 -14.91
C LEU A 148 3.25 12.95 -16.38
N ALA A 149 4.01 12.14 -17.13
CA ALA A 149 4.16 12.33 -18.58
C ALA A 149 2.82 12.18 -19.34
N SER A 150 1.86 11.44 -18.77
CA SER A 150 0.58 11.08 -19.41
C SER A 150 -0.65 11.38 -18.55
N ARG A 151 -0.47 11.69 -17.27
CA ARG A 151 -1.56 11.92 -16.30
C ARG A 151 -1.38 13.23 -15.55
N ALA A 152 -2.52 13.81 -15.15
CA ALA A 152 -2.54 14.91 -14.19
C ALA A 152 -2.13 14.43 -12.78
N PRO A 153 -1.56 15.31 -11.93
CA PRO A 153 -1.11 14.95 -10.59
C PRO A 153 -2.19 14.47 -9.61
N ASP A 154 -3.46 14.78 -9.87
CA ASP A 154 -4.62 14.39 -9.06
C ASP A 154 -5.29 13.09 -9.55
N ASN A 155 -4.71 12.43 -10.55
CA ASN A 155 -5.21 11.17 -11.10
C ASN A 155 -4.77 9.96 -10.25
N TYR A 156 -5.37 8.80 -10.48
CA TYR A 156 -5.00 7.56 -9.78
C TYR A 156 -3.56 7.14 -10.11
N PRO A 157 -2.83 6.56 -9.14
CA PRO A 157 -1.48 6.07 -9.35
C PRO A 157 -1.48 4.86 -10.28
N SER A 158 -0.38 4.65 -11.00
CA SER A 158 -0.14 3.42 -11.76
C SER A 158 0.46 2.31 -10.90
N LEU A 159 1.26 2.70 -9.90
CA LEU A 159 1.90 1.84 -8.93
C LEU A 159 1.57 2.30 -7.51
N VAL A 160 1.15 1.35 -6.68
CA VAL A 160 0.99 1.53 -5.22
C VAL A 160 1.89 0.52 -4.51
N MET A 161 2.52 0.94 -3.42
CA MET A 161 3.21 0.03 -2.51
C MET A 161 2.54 0.06 -1.15
N GLU A 162 2.12 -1.10 -0.67
CA GLU A 162 1.46 -1.29 0.62
C GLU A 162 2.40 -2.03 1.56
N PHE A 163 2.58 -1.48 2.76
CA PHE A 163 3.51 -2.01 3.77
C PHE A 163 2.77 -2.43 5.03
N GLY A 164 3.16 -3.52 5.66
CA GLY A 164 2.59 -3.90 6.95
C GLY A 164 3.16 -5.19 7.53
N ASP A 165 2.52 -5.66 8.59
CA ASP A 165 3.02 -6.79 9.36
C ASP A 165 2.70 -8.12 8.66
N MET A 166 3.57 -9.11 8.83
CA MET A 166 3.39 -10.45 8.26
C MET A 166 2.05 -11.09 8.64
N ALA A 167 1.59 -10.86 9.88
CA ALA A 167 0.30 -11.35 10.37
C ALA A 167 -0.87 -10.79 9.56
N SER A 168 -0.77 -9.54 9.11
CA SER A 168 -1.82 -8.83 8.38
C SER A 168 -1.68 -8.92 6.86
N ILE A 169 -0.90 -9.88 6.34
CA ILE A 169 -0.73 -10.07 4.89
C ILE A 169 -2.08 -10.32 4.18
N GLY A 170 -3.03 -10.96 4.84
CA GLY A 170 -4.40 -11.12 4.32
C GLY A 170 -5.07 -9.77 4.04
N ALA A 171 -5.05 -8.86 5.01
CA ALA A 171 -5.62 -7.51 4.87
C ALA A 171 -4.84 -6.64 3.87
N LEU A 172 -3.52 -6.78 3.78
CA LEU A 172 -2.71 -6.10 2.75
C LEU A 172 -3.09 -6.53 1.33
N ARG A 173 -3.39 -7.82 1.13
CA ARG A 173 -3.87 -8.34 -0.17
C ARG A 173 -5.25 -7.80 -0.52
N VAL A 174 -6.12 -7.61 0.47
CA VAL A 174 -7.40 -6.90 0.27
C VAL A 174 -7.16 -5.48 -0.20
N ASP A 175 -6.25 -4.72 0.45
CA ASP A 175 -5.89 -3.37 0.00
C ASP A 175 -5.40 -3.38 -1.46
N ALA A 176 -4.58 -4.35 -1.86
CA ALA A 176 -4.10 -4.50 -3.24
C ALA A 176 -5.24 -4.75 -4.25
N GLN A 177 -6.19 -5.61 -3.90
CA GLN A 177 -7.39 -5.87 -4.72
C GLN A 177 -8.23 -4.61 -4.89
N LEU A 178 -8.47 -3.88 -3.80
CA LEU A 178 -9.25 -2.64 -3.83
C LEU A 178 -8.64 -1.63 -4.81
N TRP A 179 -7.31 -1.45 -4.81
CA TRP A 179 -6.61 -0.59 -5.77
C TRP A 179 -6.78 -1.02 -7.23
N LEU A 180 -6.59 -2.30 -7.52
CA LEU A 180 -6.58 -2.83 -8.89
C LEU A 180 -7.98 -2.88 -9.53
N GLU A 181 -9.01 -3.15 -8.72
CA GLU A 181 -10.39 -3.28 -9.18
C GLU A 181 -11.06 -1.91 -9.36
N ASN A 182 -10.81 -0.96 -8.46
CA ASN A 182 -11.65 0.23 -8.31
C ASN A 182 -11.08 1.51 -8.94
N THR A 183 -9.93 1.41 -9.62
CA THR A 183 -9.28 2.54 -10.31
C THR A 183 -9.52 2.54 -11.82
N SER A 184 -10.46 1.73 -12.33
CA SER A 184 -10.74 1.63 -13.78
C SER A 184 -9.49 1.33 -14.63
N GLY A 185 -8.57 0.53 -14.09
CA GLY A 185 -7.34 0.12 -14.77
C GLY A 185 -6.26 1.19 -14.80
N ARG A 186 -6.42 2.27 -14.03
CA ARG A 186 -5.38 3.27 -13.85
C ARG A 186 -4.27 2.77 -12.94
N THR A 187 -4.61 2.09 -11.85
CA THR A 187 -3.64 1.29 -11.09
C THR A 187 -3.49 -0.05 -11.79
N LYS A 188 -2.25 -0.37 -12.13
CA LYS A 188 -1.88 -1.54 -12.94
C LYS A 188 -1.02 -2.52 -12.14
N PHE A 189 -0.26 -2.00 -11.16
CA PHE A 189 0.64 -2.78 -10.34
C PHE A 189 0.50 -2.37 -8.87
N VAL A 190 0.43 -3.37 -7.98
CA VAL A 190 0.54 -3.14 -6.53
C VAL A 190 1.64 -4.04 -6.00
N LEU A 191 2.56 -3.46 -5.22
CA LEU A 191 3.57 -4.21 -4.47
C LEU A 191 3.14 -4.29 -3.00
N VAL A 192 2.78 -5.47 -2.54
CA VAL A 192 2.55 -5.71 -1.11
C VAL A 192 3.88 -6.10 -0.47
N VAL A 193 4.24 -5.43 0.62
CA VAL A 193 5.47 -5.67 1.39
C VAL A 193 5.08 -5.99 2.83
N ALA A 194 5.12 -7.28 3.17
CA ALA A 194 4.79 -7.77 4.50
C ALA A 194 6.07 -8.20 5.22
N PHE A 195 6.25 -7.84 6.48
CA PHE A 195 7.46 -8.17 7.24
C PHE A 195 7.16 -8.45 8.71
N ASP A 196 8.05 -9.20 9.34
CA ASP A 196 8.15 -9.37 10.79
C ASP A 196 9.63 -9.32 11.18
N ILE A 197 9.97 -9.78 12.39
CA ILE A 197 11.36 -9.82 12.88
C ILE A 197 12.20 -10.97 12.28
N GLU A 198 11.58 -11.90 11.54
CA GLU A 198 12.24 -13.08 10.98
C GLU A 198 12.42 -13.00 9.46
N LYS A 199 11.49 -12.34 8.75
CA LYS A 199 11.49 -12.29 7.28
C LYS A 199 10.71 -11.10 6.70
N ILE A 200 10.97 -10.82 5.43
CA ILE A 200 10.18 -9.93 4.57
C ILE A 200 9.68 -10.69 3.35
N VAL A 201 8.46 -10.39 2.92
CA VAL A 201 7.79 -10.94 1.75
C VAL A 201 7.32 -9.80 0.87
N PHE A 202 7.55 -9.94 -0.43
CA PHE A 202 7.12 -9.04 -1.49
C PHE A 202 6.16 -9.81 -2.39
N GLU A 203 4.97 -9.27 -2.62
CA GLU A 203 4.01 -9.82 -3.58
C GLU A 203 3.71 -8.80 -4.66
N CYS A 204 3.86 -9.22 -5.91
CA CYS A 204 3.51 -8.45 -7.08
C CYS A 204 2.08 -8.78 -7.48
N TRP A 205 1.19 -7.79 -7.42
CA TRP A 205 -0.23 -7.94 -7.77
C TRP A 205 -0.57 -7.15 -9.03
N GLU A 206 -1.29 -7.80 -9.95
CA GLU A 206 -1.78 -7.20 -11.19
C GLU A 206 -3.23 -7.66 -11.48
N TYR A 207 -3.92 -6.91 -12.34
CA TYR A 207 -5.20 -7.34 -12.91
C TYR A 207 -4.95 -8.04 -14.26
N ARG A 208 -5.10 -9.36 -14.31
CA ARG A 208 -4.85 -10.20 -15.50
C ARG A 208 -6.08 -11.05 -15.82
N ASP A 209 -6.41 -11.13 -17.11
CA ASP A 209 -7.48 -11.99 -17.63
C ASP A 209 -8.85 -11.89 -16.93
N GLY A 210 -9.14 -10.74 -16.31
CA GLY A 210 -10.41 -10.47 -15.64
C GLY A 210 -10.37 -10.61 -14.12
N GLU A 211 -9.24 -11.02 -13.55
CA GLU A 211 -9.07 -11.27 -12.12
C GLU A 211 -7.85 -10.52 -11.56
N VAL A 212 -7.88 -10.24 -10.25
CA VAL A 212 -6.72 -9.75 -9.51
C VAL A 212 -5.96 -10.94 -8.95
N GLU A 213 -4.68 -11.05 -9.27
CA GLU A 213 -3.84 -12.15 -8.81
C GLU A 213 -2.45 -11.69 -8.39
N CYS A 214 -1.86 -12.43 -7.44
CA CYS A 214 -0.44 -12.34 -7.13
C CYS A 214 0.32 -13.09 -8.22
N ILE A 215 1.05 -12.36 -9.06
CA ILE A 215 1.77 -12.91 -10.21
C ILE A 215 3.19 -13.37 -9.86
N HIS A 216 3.72 -12.91 -8.73
CA HIS A 216 5.07 -13.23 -8.27
C HIS A 216 5.22 -12.92 -6.79
N GLU A 217 5.91 -13.80 -6.06
CA GLU A 217 6.20 -13.63 -4.63
C GLU A 217 7.71 -13.83 -4.41
N VAL A 218 8.35 -12.94 -3.65
CA VAL A 218 9.75 -13.05 -3.24
C VAL A 218 9.84 -12.93 -1.73
N SER A 219 10.66 -13.77 -1.09
CA SER A 219 10.85 -13.70 0.37
C SER A 219 12.33 -13.69 0.75
N VAL A 220 12.69 -12.96 1.80
CA VAL A 220 14.03 -12.99 2.40
C VAL A 220 13.91 -13.39 3.87
N ASP A 221 14.62 -14.45 4.25
CA ASP A 221 14.81 -14.87 5.63
C ASP A 221 15.99 -14.11 6.26
N TYR A 222 15.77 -13.47 7.41
CA TYR A 222 16.74 -12.55 7.98
C TYR A 222 17.95 -13.24 8.59
N GLN A 223 17.72 -14.36 9.27
CA GLN A 223 18.78 -15.09 9.96
C GLN A 223 19.78 -15.71 8.97
N SER A 224 19.27 -16.32 7.90
CA SER A 224 20.09 -17.00 6.90
C SER A 224 20.52 -16.09 5.75
N GLY A 225 19.85 -14.95 5.56
CA GLY A 225 19.97 -14.13 4.35
C GLY A 225 19.49 -14.86 3.09
N ARG A 226 18.74 -15.97 3.24
CA ARG A 226 18.27 -16.77 2.12
C ARG A 226 17.13 -16.04 1.41
N VAL A 227 17.31 -15.82 0.11
CA VAL A 227 16.28 -15.30 -0.77
C VAL A 227 15.58 -16.45 -1.48
N ARG A 228 14.26 -16.37 -1.61
CA ARG A 228 13.45 -17.33 -2.37
C ARG A 228 12.71 -16.61 -3.50
N HIS A 229 12.72 -17.23 -4.68
CA HIS A 229 12.00 -16.78 -5.87
C HIS A 229 12.41 -15.41 -6.42
N ALA A 230 13.59 -14.91 -6.05
CA ALA A 230 14.18 -13.72 -6.68
C ALA A 230 14.49 -13.96 -8.18
N PRO A 231 14.64 -12.89 -8.97
CA PRO A 231 14.57 -11.47 -8.58
C PRO A 231 13.15 -10.95 -8.33
N LEU A 232 13.03 -9.86 -7.56
CA LEU A 232 11.81 -9.05 -7.54
C LEU A 232 11.85 -8.11 -8.76
N MET A 233 10.79 -8.14 -9.57
CA MET A 233 10.74 -7.44 -10.85
C MET A 233 9.52 -6.53 -10.90
N ILE A 234 9.73 -5.26 -11.21
CA ILE A 234 8.66 -4.28 -11.48
C ILE A 234 8.80 -3.83 -12.93
N PRO A 235 7.97 -4.35 -13.85
CA PRO A 235 8.02 -3.97 -15.26
C PRO A 235 7.68 -2.50 -15.46
N LEU A 236 8.48 -1.77 -16.25
CA LEU A 236 8.19 -0.37 -16.56
C LEU A 236 6.87 -0.22 -17.32
N ALA A 237 6.55 -1.16 -18.21
CA ALA A 237 5.28 -1.19 -18.94
C ALA A 237 4.05 -1.37 -18.02
N SER A 238 4.22 -1.96 -16.82
CA SER A 238 3.15 -2.07 -15.83
C SER A 238 2.95 -0.77 -15.06
N ILE A 239 3.97 0.09 -14.91
CA ILE A 239 3.91 1.29 -14.07
C ILE A 239 3.93 2.60 -14.86
N LEU A 240 4.20 2.56 -16.16
CA LEU A 240 4.10 3.68 -17.08
C LEU A 240 2.92 3.46 -18.04
N ASP A 241 2.25 4.55 -18.42
CA ASP A 241 1.23 4.46 -19.47
C ASP A 241 1.83 4.44 -20.87
N GLU A 242 2.96 5.11 -21.03
CA GLU A 242 3.73 5.19 -22.26
C GLU A 242 5.21 5.02 -21.92
N MET A 243 5.91 4.19 -22.68
CA MET A 243 7.35 3.99 -22.50
C MET A 243 8.10 5.24 -22.99
N PRO A 244 9.04 5.77 -22.20
CA PRO A 244 9.79 6.95 -22.60
C PRO A 244 10.78 6.60 -23.72
N ASP A 245 10.91 7.51 -24.69
CA ASP A 245 11.90 7.39 -25.77
C ASP A 245 13.30 7.76 -25.25
N LEU A 246 13.90 6.83 -24.49
CA LEU A 246 15.22 6.98 -23.88
C LEU A 246 16.15 5.86 -24.35
N PRO A 247 17.42 6.16 -24.69
CA PRO A 247 18.39 5.15 -25.10
C PRO A 247 18.53 4.03 -24.05
N GLY A 248 18.32 2.78 -24.47
CA GLY A 248 18.48 1.61 -23.62
C GLY A 248 17.26 1.25 -22.76
N ILE A 249 16.17 2.02 -22.84
CA ILE A 249 14.87 1.63 -22.28
C ILE A 249 14.02 1.01 -23.38
N THR A 250 13.67 -0.25 -23.20
CA THR A 250 12.87 -1.07 -24.12
C THR A 250 11.56 -1.48 -23.45
N GLU A 251 10.61 -2.02 -24.22
CA GLU A 251 9.30 -2.44 -23.67
C GLU A 251 9.40 -3.53 -22.59
N ASP A 252 10.46 -4.32 -22.60
CA ASP A 252 10.78 -5.34 -21.60
C ASP A 252 11.63 -4.81 -20.43
N ALA A 253 11.86 -3.49 -20.35
CA ALA A 253 12.62 -2.89 -19.26
C ALA A 253 11.91 -3.08 -17.91
N THR A 254 12.70 -3.48 -16.91
CA THR A 254 12.21 -3.78 -15.57
C THR A 254 13.12 -3.16 -14.52
N ILE A 255 12.54 -2.68 -13.43
CA ILE A 255 13.27 -2.39 -12.21
C ILE A 255 13.44 -3.71 -11.46
N ALA A 256 14.66 -4.24 -11.47
CA ALA A 256 14.99 -5.52 -10.88
C ALA A 256 15.70 -5.36 -9.54
N PHE A 257 15.31 -6.13 -8.53
CA PHE A 257 16.03 -6.31 -7.28
C PHE A 257 16.60 -7.72 -7.23
N SER A 258 17.93 -7.79 -7.22
CA SER A 258 18.69 -9.02 -7.04
C SER A 258 18.62 -9.54 -5.60
N ASP A 259 19.10 -10.76 -5.37
CA ASP A 259 19.27 -11.31 -4.02
C ASP A 259 20.07 -10.37 -3.12
N GLU A 260 21.15 -9.78 -3.63
CA GLU A 260 21.99 -8.84 -2.89
C GLU A 260 21.23 -7.55 -2.53
N ASP A 261 20.46 -7.01 -3.47
CA ASP A 261 19.62 -5.83 -3.22
C ASP A 261 18.60 -6.10 -2.12
N LEU A 262 17.98 -7.27 -2.11
CA LEU A 262 16.93 -7.63 -1.16
C LEU A 262 17.50 -7.93 0.23
N VAL A 263 18.63 -8.65 0.31
CA VAL A 263 19.35 -8.88 1.58
C VAL A 263 19.89 -7.56 2.15
N SER A 264 20.38 -6.67 1.30
CA SER A 264 20.86 -5.36 1.73
C SER A 264 19.71 -4.47 2.24
N LEU A 265 18.52 -4.54 1.64
CA LEU A 265 17.33 -3.79 2.09
C LEU A 265 16.96 -4.20 3.51
N MET A 266 16.87 -5.51 3.73
CA MET A 266 16.65 -6.11 5.04
C MET A 266 17.67 -5.63 6.09
N ARG A 267 18.97 -5.61 5.76
CA ARG A 267 20.02 -5.23 6.72
C ARG A 267 19.88 -3.80 7.21
N GLU A 268 19.44 -2.89 6.33
CA GLU A 268 19.27 -1.48 6.65
C GLU A 268 18.03 -1.19 7.50
N THR A 269 17.00 -2.05 7.45
CA THR A 269 15.70 -1.78 8.08
C THR A 269 15.49 -2.50 9.42
N VAL A 270 16.08 -3.68 9.61
CA VAL A 270 15.80 -4.52 10.80
C VAL A 270 16.95 -4.50 11.81
N TYR A 271 18.19 -4.38 11.35
CA TYR A 271 19.37 -4.37 12.23
C TYR A 271 19.76 -2.97 12.72
N SER A 272 19.13 -1.91 12.20
CA SER A 272 19.27 -0.54 12.70
C SER A 272 18.67 -0.34 14.10
N GLU A 273 17.72 -1.19 14.53
CA GLU A 273 17.13 -1.13 15.88
C GLU A 273 17.94 -1.88 16.95
N ALA A 274 18.90 -2.73 16.56
CA ALA A 274 19.69 -3.56 17.47
C ALA A 274 21.09 -3.00 17.78
N SER A 275 21.41 -1.78 17.32
CA SER A 275 22.70 -1.10 17.51
C SER A 275 22.51 0.27 18.18
#